data_AF-A0A949IP43-F1
#
_entry.id   AF-A0A949IP43-F1
#
_cell.length_a   1.000
_cell.length_b   1.000
_cell.length_c   1.000
_cell.angle_alpha   90.00
_cell.angle_beta   90.00
_cell.angle_gamma   90.00
#
_symmetry.space_group_name_H-M   'P 1'
#
loop_
_entity.id
_entity.type
_entity.pdbx_description
1 polymer ?
#
loop_
_entity_poly.entity_id
_entity_poly.type
_entity_poly.pdbx_seq_one_letter_code
_entity_poly.pdbx_strand_id
1 'polypeptide(L)'
;MKVILQQTVLKLGKAGDIVEASAGYYRNFLQPRKLAVLATDGTLKKREEDLAVIQKKAEAAHQAAQDLADKISALGSVKVTARVGEGGKLYGKITHKEIAQMIEDAVGAPIDKRLIKTDEDVHSIGTFKVYVKLAPEVQAELNCEVSIEGGSPPSSAKAAPVEAEAVEA
;
A
#
# COMPACT_ATOMS: atom_id res chain seq x y z
N MET A 1 25.66 36.58 6.57
CA MET A 1 26.17 35.34 5.91
C MET A 1 25.03 34.33 5.85
N LYS A 2 24.74 33.76 4.67
CA LYS A 2 23.62 32.83 4.51
C LYS A 2 24.01 31.41 4.89
N VAL A 3 23.19 30.77 5.71
CA VAL A 3 23.41 29.40 6.20
C VAL A 3 22.10 28.61 6.10
N ILE A 4 22.22 27.33 5.78
CA ILE A 4 21.10 26.38 5.76
C ILE A 4 21.14 25.63 7.09
N LEU A 5 20.07 25.73 7.87
CA LEU A 5 19.95 24.98 9.12
C LEU A 5 19.76 23.49 8.81
N GLN A 6 20.56 22.62 9.42
CA GLN A 6 20.35 21.17 9.37
C GLN A 6 19.44 20.69 10.50
N GLN A 7 19.38 21.44 11.61
CA GLN A 7 18.54 21.13 12.76
C GLN A 7 17.79 22.38 13.18
N THR A 8 16.63 22.18 13.81
CA THR A 8 15.84 23.28 14.37
C THR A 8 16.62 23.95 15.49
N VAL A 9 16.80 25.27 15.38
CA VAL A 9 17.50 26.07 16.39
C VAL A 9 16.52 27.11 16.93
N LEU A 10 16.30 27.07 18.25
CA LEU A 10 15.50 28.07 18.97
C LEU A 10 16.03 29.47 18.63
N LYS A 11 15.13 30.35 18.13
CA LYS A 11 15.37 31.72 17.67
C LYS A 11 15.92 31.92 16.24
N LEU A 12 16.39 30.87 15.55
CA LEU A 12 16.83 31.01 14.15
C LEU A 12 15.79 30.48 13.15
N GLY A 13 15.24 29.28 13.39
CA GLY A 13 14.34 28.64 12.44
C GLY A 13 14.29 27.13 12.58
N LYS A 14 13.59 26.49 11.63
CA LYS A 14 13.45 25.03 11.55
C LYS A 14 14.57 24.43 10.70
N ALA A 15 14.75 23.11 10.83
CA ALA A 15 15.63 22.36 9.95
C ALA A 15 15.22 22.55 8.48
N GLY A 16 16.17 22.91 7.63
CA GLY A 16 15.99 23.16 6.20
C GLY A 16 15.87 24.63 5.82
N ASP A 17 15.68 25.54 6.79
CA ASP A 17 15.51 26.97 6.50
C ASP A 17 16.83 27.63 6.13
N ILE A 18 16.77 28.54 5.14
CA ILE A 18 17.88 29.40 4.77
C ILE A 18 17.76 30.68 5.59
N VAL A 19 18.70 30.88 6.51
CA VAL A 19 18.69 32.02 7.43
C VAL A 19 19.98 32.81 7.32
N GLU A 20 19.89 34.10 7.61
CA GLU A 20 21.07 34.94 7.70
C GLU A 20 21.63 34.92 9.13
N ALA A 21 22.87 34.46 9.25
CA ALA A 21 23.60 34.41 10.51
C ALA A 21 24.88 35.27 10.43
N SER A 22 25.36 35.70 11.60
CA SER A 22 26.67 36.33 11.70
C SER A 22 27.79 35.30 11.54
N ALA A 23 28.93 35.72 10.97
CA ALA A 23 30.06 34.82 10.72
C ALA A 23 30.60 34.18 12.01
N GLY A 24 30.65 34.95 13.11
CA GLY A 24 31.08 34.44 14.42
C GLY A 24 30.12 33.40 14.99
N TYR A 25 28.82 33.60 14.85
CA TYR A 25 27.82 32.64 15.33
C TYR A 25 27.87 31.33 14.53
N TYR A 26 28.08 31.40 13.22
CA TYR A 26 28.29 30.19 12.42
C TYR A 26 29.56 29.44 12.84
N ARG A 27 30.72 30.12 12.84
CA ARG A 27 32.02 29.46 13.05
C ARG A 27 32.19 28.88 14.46
N ASN A 28 31.66 29.55 15.48
CA ASN A 28 31.86 29.15 16.87
C ASN A 28 30.73 28.26 17.42
N PHE A 29 29.51 28.37 16.88
CA PHE A 29 28.34 27.67 17.43
C PHE A 29 27.69 26.71 16.44
N LEU A 30 27.30 27.18 15.24
CA LEU A 30 26.52 26.34 14.32
C LEU A 30 27.36 25.28 13.61
N GLN A 31 28.58 25.63 13.17
CA GLN A 31 29.46 24.74 12.43
C GLN A 31 30.02 23.60 13.31
N PRO A 32 30.58 23.85 14.52
CA PRO A 32 31.13 22.77 15.35
C PRO A 32 30.05 21.79 15.82
N ARG A 33 28.81 22.27 16.00
CA ARG A 33 27.67 21.47 16.42
C ARG A 33 26.90 20.83 15.25
N LYS A 34 27.35 21.02 13.99
CA LYS A 34 26.67 20.52 12.78
C LYS A 34 25.19 20.94 12.71
N LEU A 35 24.89 22.15 13.16
CA LEU A 35 23.53 22.70 13.16
C LEU A 35 23.22 23.45 11.87
N ALA A 36 24.24 23.92 11.14
CA ALA A 36 24.07 24.62 9.89
C ALA A 36 25.23 24.39 8.92
N VAL A 37 24.97 24.56 7.64
CA VAL A 37 25.96 24.54 6.55
C VAL A 37 25.89 25.86 5.80
N LEU A 38 27.02 26.32 5.24
CA LEU A 38 27.05 27.49 4.38
C LEU A 38 26.11 27.33 3.17
N ALA A 39 25.27 28.33 2.93
CA ALA A 39 24.41 28.37 1.75
C ALA A 39 25.23 28.87 0.54
N THR A 40 26.11 28.00 0.02
CA THR A 40 26.82 28.24 -1.24
C THR A 40 26.02 27.69 -2.42
N ASP A 41 26.25 28.21 -3.63
CA ASP A 41 25.58 27.73 -4.84
C ASP A 41 25.80 26.22 -5.05
N GLY A 42 26.98 25.69 -4.69
CA GLY A 42 27.26 24.25 -4.73
C GLY A 42 26.42 23.45 -3.73
N THR A 43 26.20 23.97 -2.52
CA THR A 43 25.36 23.31 -1.51
C THR A 43 23.88 23.34 -1.88
N LEU A 44 23.42 24.44 -2.49
CA LEU A 44 22.05 24.56 -3.00
C LEU A 44 21.80 23.57 -4.14
N LYS A 45 22.70 23.51 -5.13
CA LYS A 45 22.61 22.54 -6.23
C LYS A 45 22.61 21.11 -5.73
N LYS A 46 23.52 20.76 -4.80
CA LYS A 46 23.55 19.42 -4.21
C LYS A 46 22.24 19.06 -3.51
N ARG A 47 21.63 20.02 -2.79
CA ARG A 47 20.31 19.82 -2.16
C ARG A 47 19.22 19.59 -3.20
N GLU A 48 19.22 20.35 -4.30
CA GLU A 48 18.26 20.18 -5.39
C GLU A 48 18.43 18.82 -6.08
N GLU A 49 19.67 18.39 -6.32
CA GLU A 49 20.00 17.07 -6.85
C GLU A 49 19.53 15.96 -5.91
N ASP A 50 19.83 16.07 -4.61
CA ASP A 50 19.39 15.11 -3.59
C ASP A 50 17.86 15.02 -3.54
N LEU A 51 17.16 16.18 -3.57
CA LEU A 51 15.70 16.24 -3.61
C LEU A 51 15.14 15.61 -4.88
N ALA A 52 15.73 15.90 -6.05
CA ALA A 52 15.31 15.33 -7.32
C ALA A 52 15.52 13.81 -7.36
N VAL A 53 16.59 13.29 -6.76
CA VAL A 53 16.82 11.84 -6.63
C VAL A 53 15.77 11.20 -5.72
N ILE A 54 15.44 11.83 -4.59
CA ILE A 54 14.41 11.34 -3.68
C ILE A 54 13.04 11.33 -4.37
N GLN A 55 12.69 12.42 -5.07
CA GLN A 55 11.44 12.54 -5.82
C GLN A 55 11.34 11.48 -6.91
N LYS A 56 12.38 11.32 -7.75
CA LYS A 56 12.39 10.28 -8.80
C LYS A 56 12.25 8.87 -8.24
N LYS A 57 12.87 8.58 -7.09
CA LYS A 57 12.71 7.27 -6.42
C LYS A 57 11.29 7.08 -5.89
N ALA A 58 10.69 8.12 -5.32
CA ALA A 58 9.31 8.08 -4.84
C ALA A 58 8.32 7.89 -6.00
N GLU A 59 8.51 8.61 -7.11
CA GLU A 59 7.69 8.49 -8.33
C GLU A 59 7.83 7.09 -8.94
N ALA A 60 9.04 6.56 -9.07
CA ALA A 60 9.26 5.21 -9.58
C ALA A 60 8.61 4.14 -8.69
N ALA A 61 8.70 4.30 -7.37
CA ALA A 61 8.02 3.40 -6.42
C ALA A 61 6.49 3.51 -6.53
N HIS A 62 5.97 4.72 -6.74
CA HIS A 62 4.54 4.95 -6.93
C HIS A 62 4.03 4.32 -8.22
N GLN A 63 4.75 4.51 -9.34
CA GLN A 63 4.42 3.90 -10.62
C GLN A 63 4.45 2.37 -10.53
N ALA A 64 5.50 1.80 -9.93
CA ALA A 64 5.57 0.35 -9.72
C ALA A 64 4.41 -0.18 -8.84
N ALA A 65 3.99 0.59 -7.83
CA ALA A 65 2.85 0.24 -6.99
C ALA A 65 1.52 0.32 -7.77
N GLN A 66 1.35 1.31 -8.65
CA GLN A 66 0.19 1.42 -9.54
C GLN A 66 0.14 0.26 -10.53
N ASP A 67 1.25 -0.05 -11.19
CA ASP A 67 1.33 -1.18 -12.14
C ASP A 67 0.99 -2.52 -11.47
N LEU A 68 1.43 -2.71 -10.21
CA LEU A 68 1.06 -3.88 -9.42
C LEU A 68 -0.42 -3.86 -9.02
N ALA A 69 -0.95 -2.71 -8.63
CA ALA A 69 -2.37 -2.57 -8.30
C ALA A 69 -3.26 -2.90 -9.51
N ASP A 70 -2.90 -2.41 -10.69
CA ASP A 70 -3.63 -2.68 -11.93
C ASP A 70 -3.60 -4.17 -12.29
N LYS A 71 -2.43 -4.83 -12.15
CA LYS A 71 -2.32 -6.29 -12.34
C LYS A 71 -3.17 -7.07 -11.35
N ILE A 72 -3.20 -6.62 -10.10
CA ILE A 72 -4.00 -7.23 -9.04
C ILE A 72 -5.49 -7.06 -9.35
N SER A 73 -5.94 -5.84 -9.64
CA SER A 73 -7.35 -5.59 -9.99
C SER A 73 -7.78 -6.28 -11.29
N ALA A 74 -6.87 -6.46 -12.26
CA ALA A 74 -7.14 -7.20 -13.49
C ALA A 74 -7.38 -8.70 -13.28
N LEU A 75 -6.87 -9.30 -12.19
CA LEU A 75 -7.18 -10.70 -11.86
C LEU A 75 -8.65 -10.88 -11.50
N GLY A 76 -9.29 -9.87 -10.92
CA GLY A 76 -10.72 -9.81 -10.60
C GLY A 76 -11.18 -10.78 -9.49
N SER A 77 -10.74 -12.03 -9.53
CA SER A 77 -11.08 -13.08 -8.58
C SER A 77 -9.92 -14.03 -8.31
N VAL A 78 -9.64 -14.33 -7.04
CA VAL A 78 -8.71 -15.38 -6.62
C VAL A 78 -9.51 -16.52 -5.99
N LYS A 79 -9.36 -17.72 -6.53
CA LYS A 79 -10.05 -18.92 -6.04
C LYS A 79 -9.22 -19.57 -4.93
N VAL A 80 -9.78 -19.62 -3.72
CA VAL A 80 -9.16 -20.29 -2.57
C VAL A 80 -9.86 -21.61 -2.33
N THR A 81 -9.15 -22.73 -2.47
CA THR A 81 -9.69 -24.06 -2.18
C THR A 81 -9.46 -24.42 -0.72
N ALA A 82 -10.53 -24.74 0.01
CA ALA A 82 -10.46 -25.13 1.42
C ALA A 82 -11.44 -26.26 1.75
N ARG A 83 -11.12 -27.03 2.80
CA ARG A 83 -11.98 -28.11 3.29
C ARG A 83 -13.13 -27.54 4.11
N VAL A 84 -14.35 -27.91 3.73
CA VAL A 84 -15.59 -27.45 4.39
C VAL A 84 -16.20 -28.57 5.22
N GLY A 85 -16.75 -28.23 6.37
CA GLY A 85 -17.50 -29.15 7.22
C GLY A 85 -18.97 -29.26 6.79
N GLU A 86 -19.67 -30.23 7.36
CA GLU A 86 -21.12 -30.32 7.22
C GLU A 86 -21.79 -29.01 7.66
N GLY A 87 -22.50 -28.34 6.74
CA GLY A 87 -23.19 -27.07 6.98
C GLY A 87 -22.56 -25.83 6.33
N GLY A 88 -21.58 -25.98 5.42
CA GLY A 88 -21.07 -24.85 4.62
C GLY A 88 -20.14 -23.89 5.38
N LYS A 89 -19.69 -24.29 6.57
CA LYS A 89 -18.68 -23.60 7.37
C LYS A 89 -17.31 -24.23 7.12
N LEU A 90 -16.27 -23.40 7.04
CA LEU A 90 -14.90 -23.85 6.90
C LEU A 90 -14.39 -24.48 8.21
N TYR A 91 -13.59 -25.54 8.12
CA TYR A 91 -12.94 -26.16 9.30
C TYR A 91 -11.91 -25.24 9.98
N GLY A 92 -11.48 -24.18 9.29
CA GLY A 92 -10.54 -23.19 9.80
C GLY A 92 -10.82 -21.80 9.22
N LYS A 93 -10.21 -20.78 9.82
CA LYS A 93 -10.25 -19.40 9.34
C LYS A 93 -9.23 -19.23 8.22
N ILE A 94 -9.66 -18.74 7.07
CA ILE A 94 -8.72 -18.33 6.02
C ILE A 94 -7.97 -17.10 6.52
N THR A 95 -6.65 -17.22 6.62
CA THR A 95 -5.81 -16.13 7.17
C THR A 95 -5.26 -15.24 6.07
N HIS A 96 -4.92 -14.00 6.42
CA HIS A 96 -4.24 -13.06 5.53
C HIS A 96 -2.96 -13.64 4.90
N LYS A 97 -2.32 -14.62 5.56
CA LYS A 97 -1.14 -15.32 5.03
C LYS A 97 -1.50 -16.21 3.83
N GLU A 98 -2.61 -16.93 3.90
CA GLU A 98 -3.07 -17.80 2.80
C GLU A 98 -3.57 -16.97 1.63
N ILE A 99 -4.29 -15.88 1.91
CA ILE A 99 -4.73 -14.91 0.89
C ILE A 99 -3.51 -14.30 0.20
N ALA A 100 -2.49 -13.87 0.96
CA ALA A 100 -1.24 -13.34 0.39
C ALA A 100 -0.60 -14.35 -0.56
N GLN A 101 -0.40 -15.58 -0.11
CA GLN A 101 0.24 -16.62 -0.91
C GLN A 101 -0.52 -16.93 -2.21
N MET A 102 -1.85 -17.00 -2.16
CA MET A 102 -2.66 -17.24 -3.36
C MET A 102 -2.63 -16.07 -4.35
N ILE A 103 -2.52 -14.83 -3.85
CA ILE A 103 -2.32 -13.66 -4.73
C ILE A 103 -0.88 -13.67 -5.29
N GLU A 104 0.12 -14.04 -4.50
CA GLU A 104 1.50 -14.20 -4.97
C GLU A 104 1.61 -15.25 -6.09
N ASP A 105 0.94 -16.39 -5.94
CA ASP A 105 0.90 -17.45 -6.94
C ASP A 105 0.17 -17.02 -8.22
N ALA A 106 -0.86 -16.16 -8.10
CA ALA A 106 -1.64 -15.66 -9.24
C ALA A 106 -0.98 -14.49 -9.99
N VAL A 107 -0.37 -13.55 -9.27
CA VAL A 107 0.28 -12.33 -9.83
C VAL A 107 1.75 -12.59 -10.17
N GLY A 108 2.40 -13.53 -9.47
CA GLY A 108 3.84 -13.75 -9.52
C GLY A 108 4.65 -12.65 -8.83
N ALA A 109 4.03 -11.83 -7.97
CA ALA A 109 4.67 -10.74 -7.23
C ALA A 109 4.51 -10.95 -5.72
N PRO A 110 5.57 -10.77 -4.91
CA PRO A 110 5.49 -10.95 -3.46
C PRO A 110 4.63 -9.85 -2.82
N ILE A 111 3.64 -10.24 -2.01
CA ILE A 111 2.73 -9.32 -1.32
C ILE A 111 2.83 -9.58 0.18
N ASP A 112 3.21 -8.55 0.94
CA ASP A 112 3.22 -8.65 2.40
C ASP A 112 1.78 -8.74 2.93
N LYS A 113 1.49 -9.78 3.71
CA LYS A 113 0.23 -10.00 4.43
C LYS A 113 -0.25 -8.79 5.24
N ARG A 114 0.63 -7.89 5.66
CA ARG A 114 0.28 -6.65 6.40
C ARG A 114 -0.47 -5.62 5.54
N LEU A 115 -0.31 -5.73 4.23
CA LEU A 115 -0.94 -4.83 3.26
C LEU A 115 -2.38 -5.26 2.93
N ILE A 116 -2.75 -6.49 3.30
CA ILE A 116 -4.07 -7.05 3.05
C ILE A 116 -5.03 -6.65 4.17
N LYS A 117 -6.20 -6.14 3.77
CA LYS A 117 -7.32 -5.88 4.65
C LYS A 117 -8.55 -6.60 4.14
N THR A 118 -9.22 -7.29 5.05
CA THR A 118 -10.49 -7.95 4.80
C THR A 118 -11.51 -7.38 5.78
N ASP A 119 -12.72 -7.05 5.30
CA ASP A 119 -13.78 -6.48 6.14
C ASP A 119 -14.39 -7.52 7.09
N GLU A 120 -14.46 -8.77 6.65
CA GLU A 120 -15.07 -9.86 7.41
C GLU A 120 -14.17 -11.08 7.43
N ASP A 121 -14.13 -11.76 8.58
CA ASP A 121 -13.37 -12.99 8.70
C ASP A 121 -14.04 -14.10 7.87
N VAL A 122 -13.29 -14.68 6.94
CA VAL A 122 -13.78 -15.68 5.99
C VAL A 122 -13.97 -17.04 6.68
N HIS A 123 -15.21 -17.32 7.10
CA HIS A 123 -15.62 -18.56 7.79
C HIS A 123 -16.63 -19.41 7.00
N SER A 124 -17.15 -18.89 5.89
CA SER A 124 -18.15 -19.55 5.04
C SER A 124 -17.69 -19.60 3.58
N ILE A 125 -18.35 -20.47 2.82
CA ILE A 125 -18.21 -20.53 1.36
C ILE A 125 -18.90 -19.29 0.78
N GLY A 126 -18.20 -18.56 -0.10
CA GLY A 126 -18.74 -17.34 -0.69
C GLY A 126 -17.68 -16.52 -1.40
N THR A 127 -18.12 -15.39 -1.95
CA THR A 127 -17.25 -14.37 -2.52
C THR A 127 -17.07 -13.25 -1.50
N PHE A 128 -15.82 -12.97 -1.12
CA PHE A 128 -15.48 -11.93 -0.15
C PHE A 128 -14.62 -10.86 -0.80
N LYS A 129 -14.86 -9.59 -0.47
CA LYS A 129 -14.03 -8.49 -0.95
C LYS A 129 -12.78 -8.37 -0.08
N VAL A 130 -11.63 -8.29 -0.74
CA VAL A 130 -10.32 -8.11 -0.12
C VAL A 130 -9.66 -6.87 -0.70
N TYR A 131 -9.13 -6.02 0.17
CA TYR A 131 -8.43 -4.81 -0.20
C TYR A 131 -6.93 -4.98 0.04
N VAL A 132 -6.12 -4.73 -0.98
CA VAL A 132 -4.66 -4.74 -0.87
C VAL A 132 -4.16 -3.30 -0.94
N LYS A 133 -3.57 -2.81 0.16
CA LYS A 133 -2.99 -1.47 0.24
C LYS A 133 -1.51 -1.51 -0.13
N LEU A 134 -1.17 -1.26 -1.40
CA LEU A 134 0.22 -1.29 -1.85
C LEU A 134 0.99 -0.01 -1.48
N ALA A 135 0.34 1.15 -1.54
CA ALA A 135 0.91 2.44 -1.17
C ALA A 135 -0.13 3.32 -0.45
N PRO A 136 0.26 4.44 0.21
CA PRO A 136 -0.68 5.31 0.92
C PRO A 136 -1.87 5.78 0.07
N GLU A 137 -1.64 5.96 -1.23
CA GLU A 137 -2.63 6.43 -2.20
C GLU A 137 -3.11 5.32 -3.16
N VAL A 138 -2.52 4.12 -3.13
CA VAL A 138 -2.83 3.03 -4.08
C VAL A 138 -3.42 1.84 -3.35
N GLN A 139 -4.69 1.55 -3.64
CA GLN A 139 -5.44 0.41 -3.12
C GLN A 139 -5.99 -0.40 -4.28
N ALA A 140 -5.82 -1.73 -4.23
CA ALA A 140 -6.39 -2.65 -5.20
C ALA A 140 -7.50 -3.47 -4.54
N GLU A 141 -8.62 -3.62 -5.24
CA GLU A 141 -9.74 -4.46 -4.83
C GLU A 141 -9.67 -5.82 -5.53
N LEU A 142 -9.93 -6.89 -4.76
CA LEU A 142 -9.97 -8.28 -5.23
C LEU A 142 -11.20 -8.99 -4.65
N ASN A 143 -11.81 -9.86 -5.45
CA ASN A 143 -12.77 -10.82 -4.94
C ASN A 143 -12.06 -12.14 -4.61
N CYS A 144 -12.20 -12.63 -3.38
CA CYS A 144 -11.77 -13.97 -3.00
C CYS A 144 -12.96 -14.92 -3.04
N GLU A 145 -12.93 -15.89 -3.96
CA GLU A 145 -13.94 -16.93 -4.07
C GLU A 145 -13.46 -18.19 -3.33
N VAL A 146 -14.17 -18.59 -2.28
CA VAL A 146 -13.83 -19.81 -1.53
C VAL A 146 -14.57 -21.01 -2.15
N SER A 147 -13.83 -22.04 -2.52
CA SER A 147 -14.34 -23.27 -3.14
C SER A 147 -13.86 -24.53 -2.42
N ILE A 148 -14.57 -25.65 -2.61
CA ILE A 148 -14.26 -26.91 -1.93
C ILE A 148 -13.17 -27.68 -2.68
N GLU A 149 -12.15 -28.13 -1.97
CA GLU A 149 -11.12 -29.02 -2.52
C GLU A 149 -11.66 -30.47 -2.56
N GLY A 150 -12.08 -30.94 -3.75
CA GLY A 150 -12.50 -32.33 -3.98
C GLY A 150 -13.96 -32.62 -3.65
N GLY A 151 -14.86 -32.22 -4.54
CA GLY A 151 -16.26 -32.64 -4.52
C GLY A 151 -17.00 -32.01 -5.68
N SER A 152 -17.58 -32.84 -6.55
CA SER A 152 -18.51 -32.44 -7.62
C SER A 152 -19.47 -31.35 -7.12
N PRO A 153 -19.87 -30.38 -7.97
CA PRO A 153 -20.88 -29.41 -7.60
C PRO A 153 -22.10 -30.11 -7.00
N PRO A 154 -22.68 -29.63 -5.88
CA PRO A 154 -23.98 -30.10 -5.48
C PRO A 154 -24.97 -29.69 -6.57
N SER A 155 -25.43 -30.69 -7.32
CA SER A 155 -26.61 -30.62 -8.18
C SER A 155 -27.81 -30.21 -7.32
N SER A 156 -28.06 -28.91 -7.22
CA SER A 156 -29.40 -28.36 -7.04
C SER A 156 -29.38 -26.89 -7.43
N ALA A 157 -29.51 -26.64 -8.73
CA ALA A 157 -30.16 -25.44 -9.22
C ALA A 157 -31.58 -25.43 -8.64
N LYS A 158 -31.74 -24.89 -7.43
CA LYS A 158 -33.04 -24.46 -6.93
C LYS A 158 -33.12 -22.97 -7.17
N ALA A 159 -33.43 -22.63 -8.41
CA ALA A 159 -33.98 -21.34 -8.77
C ALA A 159 -35.26 -21.16 -7.93
N ALA A 160 -35.18 -20.35 -6.89
CA ALA A 160 -36.35 -19.68 -6.34
C ALA A 160 -36.43 -18.30 -7.02
N PRO A 161 -37.59 -17.93 -7.56
CA PRO A 161 -37.77 -16.72 -8.35
C PRO A 161 -37.83 -15.52 -7.41
N VAL A 162 -37.26 -14.40 -7.84
CA VAL A 162 -37.56 -13.10 -7.22
C VAL A 162 -37.86 -12.13 -8.34
N GLU A 163 -39.08 -11.63 -8.27
CA GLU A 163 -39.69 -10.61 -9.11
C GLU A 163 -38.88 -9.31 -9.10
N ALA A 164 -38.80 -8.65 -10.26
CA ALA A 164 -38.87 -7.19 -10.35
C ALA A 164 -39.27 -6.78 -11.78
N GLU A 165 -40.43 -6.13 -11.83
CA GLU A 165 -41.00 -5.25 -12.85
C GLU A 165 -40.15 -4.92 -14.09
N ALA A 166 -40.73 -5.20 -15.26
CA ALA A 166 -40.59 -4.34 -16.43
C ALA A 166 -42.00 -3.85 -16.80
N VAL A 167 -42.19 -2.55 -16.62
CA VAL A 167 -43.35 -1.76 -17.07
C VAL A 167 -43.13 -1.43 -18.55
N GLU A 168 -44.11 -1.77 -19.41
CA GLU A 168 -44.27 -1.15 -20.73
C GLU A 168 -45.77 -0.94 -20.97
N ALA A 169 -46.20 0.33 -20.96
CA ALA A 169 -47.29 0.94 -21.75
C ALA A 169 -47.62 2.34 -21.19
#